data_AF-A0A850BUR8-F1
#
_entry.id   AF-A0A850BUR8-F1
#
_cell.length_a   1.000
_cell.length_b   1.000
_cell.length_c   1.000
_cell.angle_alpha   90.00
_cell.angle_beta   90.00
_cell.angle_gamma   90.00
#
_symmetry.space_group_name_H-M   'P 1'
#
loop_
_entity.id
_entity.type
_entity.pdbx_description
1 polymer ?
#
loop_
_entity_poly.entity_id
_entity_poly.type
_entity_poly.pdbx_seq_one_letter_code
_entity_poly.pdbx_strand_id
1 'polypeptide(L)'
;MRYRIPLFGNPSIDMALRDKYIAAFGDACYMSVSNTFDCFYKKEEMTPEGKACKDAQKIAEVAGAVPYDKGYKCQPVAGTDDWSLQVGPDVANKITIYYQAAPRQTPLVEIDGVPIEVSGPYRNLVELTSIEPGKDFEDDSGMVDADGDGLTQRKWILDINRKKNGGKIRSDLAGFKFPCEKGSPEICTEPAFLEDPFDPVGTKPNVHHVVPRKDKRCCPWGTNAYKNAAVISQKLNASFTNDDPPEAEVKQLNEAAAYAP
;
A
#
# COMPACT_ATOMS: atom_id res chain seq x y z
N MET A 1 18.51 3.25 -2.61
CA MET A 1 18.84 2.28 -3.68
C MET A 1 18.44 0.89 -3.22
N ARG A 2 18.01 0.04 -4.15
CA ARG A 2 17.63 -1.37 -3.95
C ARG A 2 18.02 -2.16 -5.20
N TYR A 3 18.12 -3.48 -5.09
CA TYR A 3 18.26 -4.37 -6.24
C TYR A 3 16.87 -4.68 -6.80
N ARG A 4 16.63 -4.33 -8.06
CA ARG A 4 15.41 -4.65 -8.83
C ARG A 4 15.65 -5.89 -9.67
N ILE A 5 14.76 -6.86 -9.57
CA ILE A 5 14.72 -8.02 -10.45
C ILE A 5 13.54 -7.87 -11.40
N PRO A 6 13.77 -7.73 -12.73
CA PRO A 6 12.70 -7.78 -13.72
C PRO A 6 12.10 -9.17 -13.78
N LEU A 7 10.77 -9.23 -13.80
CA LEU A 7 10.06 -10.50 -13.90
C LEU A 7 9.86 -10.94 -15.35
N PHE A 8 9.89 -12.26 -15.56
CA PHE A 8 9.62 -12.87 -16.86
C PHE A 8 8.12 -12.86 -17.19
N GLY A 9 7.76 -12.92 -18.47
CA GLY A 9 6.39 -13.18 -18.93
C GLY A 9 5.39 -12.03 -18.80
N ASN A 10 5.85 -10.79 -18.57
CA ASN A 10 5.02 -9.58 -18.49
C ASN A 10 3.85 -9.66 -17.48
N PRO A 11 4.13 -9.84 -16.18
CA PRO A 11 3.11 -9.90 -15.13
C PRO A 11 2.39 -8.56 -14.91
N SER A 12 2.81 -7.47 -15.57
CA SER A 12 2.04 -6.23 -15.60
C SER A 12 0.72 -6.36 -16.39
N ILE A 13 0.60 -7.36 -17.26
CA ILE A 13 -0.61 -7.61 -18.07
C ILE A 13 -1.20 -8.99 -17.78
N ASP A 14 -0.35 -10.00 -17.58
CA ASP A 14 -0.80 -11.35 -17.24
C ASP A 14 -1.05 -11.48 -15.73
N MET A 15 -2.33 -11.38 -15.34
CA MET A 15 -2.76 -11.52 -13.95
C MET A 15 -2.47 -12.91 -13.38
N ALA A 16 -2.69 -13.98 -14.15
CA ALA A 16 -2.45 -15.34 -13.67
C ALA A 16 -0.96 -15.57 -13.38
N LEU A 17 -0.07 -14.96 -14.18
CA LEU A 17 1.36 -14.97 -13.91
C LEU A 17 1.74 -14.06 -12.72
N ARG A 18 1.10 -12.88 -12.60
CA ARG A 18 1.28 -12.01 -11.43
C ARG A 18 0.93 -12.73 -10.14
N ASP A 19 -0.20 -13.44 -10.09
CA ASP A 19 -0.64 -14.19 -8.91
C ASP A 19 0.37 -15.27 -8.52
N LYS A 20 0.96 -15.95 -9.51
CA LYS A 20 2.05 -16.91 -9.25
C LYS A 20 3.27 -16.23 -8.64
N TYR A 21 3.63 -15.03 -9.13
CA TYR A 21 4.73 -14.25 -8.56
C TYR A 21 4.42 -13.77 -7.13
N ILE A 22 3.22 -13.24 -6.89
CA ILE A 22 2.79 -12.83 -5.54
C ILE A 22 2.82 -14.04 -4.59
N ALA A 23 2.27 -15.19 -5.00
CA ALA A 23 2.30 -16.40 -4.19
C ALA A 23 3.73 -16.91 -3.92
N ALA A 24 4.65 -16.73 -4.89
CA ALA A 24 6.02 -17.20 -4.77
C ALA A 24 6.92 -16.30 -3.92
N PHE A 25 6.67 -14.99 -3.91
CA PHE A 25 7.61 -13.98 -3.39
C PHE A 25 6.99 -13.01 -2.37
N GLY A 26 5.67 -12.99 -2.25
CA GLY A 26 4.93 -12.08 -1.38
C GLY A 26 5.30 -10.63 -1.64
N ASP A 27 5.46 -9.88 -0.54
CA ASP A 27 5.65 -8.43 -0.54
C ASP A 27 7.02 -7.96 -1.07
N ALA A 28 7.90 -8.90 -1.44
CA ALA A 28 9.13 -8.57 -2.14
C ALA A 28 8.83 -8.03 -3.56
N CYS A 29 7.70 -8.40 -4.16
CA CYS A 29 7.32 -8.02 -5.52
C CYS A 29 6.02 -7.24 -5.52
N TYR A 30 5.97 -6.17 -6.32
CA TYR A 30 4.83 -5.28 -6.35
C TYR A 30 4.72 -4.56 -7.68
N MET A 31 3.51 -4.07 -7.98
CA MET A 31 3.29 -3.16 -9.09
C MET A 31 3.79 -1.77 -8.72
N SER A 32 4.72 -1.22 -9.50
CA SER A 32 5.23 0.12 -9.31
C SER A 32 4.35 1.18 -9.97
N VAL A 33 4.54 2.45 -9.58
CA VAL A 33 3.93 3.60 -10.27
C VAL A 33 4.34 3.73 -11.74
N SER A 34 5.40 3.03 -12.17
CA SER A 34 5.84 2.97 -13.57
C SER A 34 5.16 1.84 -14.36
N ASN A 35 4.13 1.20 -13.79
CA ASN A 35 3.43 0.04 -14.34
C ASN A 35 4.35 -1.17 -14.62
N THR A 36 5.46 -1.27 -13.88
CA THR A 36 6.32 -2.45 -13.90
C THR A 36 6.07 -3.28 -12.64
N PHE A 37 5.97 -4.59 -12.80
CA PHE A 37 5.85 -5.53 -11.69
C PHE A 37 7.21 -6.24 -11.51
N ASP A 38 7.95 -5.82 -10.49
CA ASP A 38 9.33 -6.24 -10.21
C ASP A 38 9.48 -6.65 -8.73
N CYS A 39 10.52 -7.43 -8.43
CA CYS A 39 10.91 -7.73 -7.05
C CYS A 39 12.07 -6.85 -6.60
N PHE A 40 12.06 -6.41 -5.34
CA PHE A 40 13.04 -5.45 -4.82
C PHE A 40 13.69 -5.90 -3.51
N TYR A 41 15.02 -5.79 -3.46
CA TYR A 41 15.85 -6.31 -2.35
C TYR A 41 16.80 -5.24 -1.82
N LYS A 42 17.12 -5.31 -0.53
CA LYS A 42 18.13 -4.47 0.12
C LYS A 42 19.53 -4.90 -0.32
N LYS A 43 20.53 -4.05 -0.04
CA LYS A 43 21.90 -4.30 -0.51
C LYS A 43 22.48 -5.58 0.10
N GLU A 44 22.16 -5.84 1.36
CA GLU A 44 22.66 -6.96 2.15
C GLU A 44 22.08 -8.31 1.68
N GLU A 45 20.98 -8.28 0.93
CA GLU A 45 20.31 -9.46 0.38
C GLU A 45 20.92 -9.91 -0.96
N MET A 46 21.86 -9.14 -1.51
CA MET A 46 22.56 -9.44 -2.75
C MET A 46 23.97 -9.96 -2.48
N THR A 47 24.13 -11.26 -2.65
CA THR A 47 25.40 -11.98 -2.74
C THR A 47 25.26 -13.07 -3.83
N PRO A 48 26.33 -13.76 -4.27
CA PRO A 48 26.21 -14.80 -5.28
C PRO A 48 25.16 -15.89 -4.98
N GLU A 49 24.85 -16.10 -3.69
CA GLU A 49 23.89 -17.08 -3.16
C GLU A 49 22.82 -16.42 -2.25
N GLY A 50 22.71 -15.08 -2.33
CA GLY A 50 21.82 -14.27 -1.51
C GLY A 50 20.36 -14.40 -1.91
N LYS A 51 19.46 -13.78 -1.14
CA LYS A 51 18.02 -13.86 -1.36
C LYS A 51 17.64 -13.37 -2.76
N ALA A 52 18.21 -12.25 -3.22
CA ALA A 52 17.95 -11.72 -4.56
C ALA A 52 18.34 -12.74 -5.65
N CYS A 53 19.45 -13.47 -5.47
CA CYS A 53 19.89 -14.46 -6.46
C CYS A 53 18.99 -15.71 -6.48
N LYS A 54 18.63 -16.22 -5.29
CA LYS A 54 17.70 -17.35 -5.15
C LYS A 54 16.33 -17.02 -5.74
N ASP A 55 15.86 -15.80 -5.50
CA ASP A 55 14.58 -15.37 -6.04
C ASP A 55 14.66 -15.15 -7.55
N ALA A 56 15.78 -14.65 -8.11
CA ALA A 56 16.00 -14.62 -9.55
C ALA A 56 15.90 -16.02 -10.19
N GLN A 57 16.51 -17.05 -9.58
CA GLN A 57 16.34 -18.43 -10.04
C GLN A 57 14.85 -18.83 -10.04
N LYS A 58 14.18 -18.64 -8.91
CA LYS A 58 12.76 -19.00 -8.76
C LYS A 58 11.86 -18.22 -9.72
N ILE A 59 12.23 -17.00 -10.10
CA ILE A 59 11.47 -16.19 -11.06
C ILE A 59 11.42 -16.86 -12.44
N ALA A 60 12.53 -17.46 -12.87
CA ALA A 60 12.60 -18.23 -14.11
C ALA A 60 11.77 -19.52 -14.01
N GLU A 61 11.82 -20.21 -12.87
CA GLU A 61 11.00 -21.40 -12.60
C GLU A 61 9.49 -21.09 -12.64
N VAL A 62 9.06 -20.00 -12.00
CA VAL A 62 7.66 -19.54 -11.99
C VAL A 62 7.17 -19.21 -13.40
N ALA A 63 8.03 -18.64 -14.25
CA ALA A 63 7.73 -18.36 -15.65
C ALA A 63 7.74 -19.61 -16.55
N GLY A 64 8.18 -20.77 -16.05
CA GLY A 64 8.31 -22.00 -16.83
C GLY A 64 9.53 -22.02 -17.76
N ALA A 65 10.59 -21.28 -17.43
CA ALA A 65 11.84 -21.35 -18.17
C ALA A 65 12.51 -22.73 -18.00
N VAL A 66 13.22 -23.18 -19.04
CA VAL A 66 13.99 -24.44 -18.98
C VAL A 66 15.13 -24.29 -17.97
N PRO A 67 15.27 -25.22 -17.00
CA PRO A 67 16.30 -25.12 -15.96
C PRO A 67 17.72 -25.01 -16.51
N TYR A 68 18.59 -24.34 -15.76
CA TYR A 68 20.02 -24.28 -16.07
C TYR A 68 20.80 -25.43 -15.42
N ASP A 69 21.26 -26.38 -16.23
CA ASP A 69 21.88 -27.64 -15.78
C ASP A 69 23.23 -27.48 -15.07
N LYS A 70 23.91 -26.32 -15.21
CA LYS A 70 25.23 -26.06 -14.59
C LYS A 70 25.13 -25.38 -13.22
N GLY A 71 23.91 -25.20 -12.70
CA GLY A 71 23.65 -24.57 -11.41
C GLY A 71 23.59 -23.04 -11.49
N TYR A 72 22.73 -22.46 -10.65
CA TYR A 72 22.49 -21.02 -10.61
C TYR A 72 23.54 -20.32 -9.74
N LYS A 73 24.26 -19.37 -10.30
CA LYS A 73 25.14 -18.47 -9.53
C LYS A 73 25.11 -17.07 -10.11
N CYS A 74 24.77 -16.09 -9.29
CA CYS A 74 24.79 -14.71 -9.73
C CYS A 74 26.24 -14.22 -9.86
N GLN A 75 26.49 -13.44 -10.90
CA GLN A 75 27.79 -12.85 -11.21
C GLN A 75 27.67 -11.33 -11.31
N PRO A 76 28.64 -10.57 -10.79
CA PRO A 76 28.66 -9.13 -10.96
C PRO A 76 28.83 -8.77 -12.44
N VAL A 77 28.16 -7.70 -12.88
CA VAL A 77 28.31 -7.16 -14.22
C VAL A 77 29.44 -6.14 -14.21
N ALA A 78 30.48 -6.41 -15.01
CA ALA A 78 31.70 -5.60 -15.03
C ALA A 78 31.42 -4.11 -15.29
N GLY A 79 31.97 -3.24 -14.45
CA GLY A 79 31.83 -1.79 -14.56
C GLY A 79 30.51 -1.21 -14.01
N THR A 80 29.70 -2.02 -13.31
CA THR A 80 28.43 -1.61 -12.71
C THR A 80 28.25 -2.21 -11.31
N ASP A 81 27.23 -1.75 -10.58
CA ASP A 81 26.78 -2.39 -9.33
C ASP A 81 25.77 -3.53 -9.58
N ASP A 82 25.47 -3.83 -10.85
CA ASP A 82 24.47 -4.82 -11.24
C ASP A 82 25.00 -6.25 -11.15
N TRP A 83 24.06 -7.19 -11.06
CA TRP A 83 24.34 -8.62 -11.10
C TRP A 83 23.59 -9.28 -12.25
N SER A 84 24.05 -10.45 -12.66
CA SER A 84 23.36 -11.26 -13.66
C SER A 84 23.31 -12.71 -13.24
N LEU A 85 22.22 -13.39 -13.59
CA LEU A 85 22.04 -14.82 -13.41
C LEU A 85 21.64 -15.43 -14.74
N GLN A 86 22.42 -16.38 -15.24
CA GLN A 86 21.97 -17.23 -16.34
C GLN A 86 20.90 -18.19 -15.81
N VAL A 87 19.74 -18.20 -16.46
CA VAL A 87 18.57 -18.96 -16.02
C VAL A 87 18.11 -20.05 -16.97
N GLY A 88 18.81 -20.23 -18.10
CA GLY A 88 18.56 -21.32 -19.03
C GLY A 88 19.84 -21.79 -19.73
N PRO A 89 19.75 -22.86 -20.54
CA PRO A 89 20.91 -23.45 -21.23
C PRO A 89 21.55 -22.47 -22.22
N ASP A 90 20.76 -21.57 -22.80
CA ASP A 90 21.25 -20.44 -23.61
C ASP A 90 21.75 -19.30 -22.71
N VAL A 91 22.97 -18.81 -22.97
CA VAL A 91 23.59 -17.68 -22.27
C VAL A 91 22.82 -16.37 -22.46
N ALA A 92 22.00 -16.27 -23.50
CA ALA A 92 21.08 -15.15 -23.71
C ALA A 92 19.92 -15.13 -22.71
N ASN A 93 19.55 -16.30 -22.16
CA ASN A 93 18.51 -16.41 -21.14
C ASN A 93 19.09 -16.10 -19.77
N LYS A 94 19.25 -14.79 -19.50
CA LYS A 94 19.76 -14.27 -18.23
C LYS A 94 18.81 -13.24 -17.63
N ILE A 95 18.77 -13.20 -16.31
CA ILE A 95 18.15 -12.13 -15.53
C ILE A 95 19.26 -11.16 -15.14
N THR A 96 19.09 -9.88 -15.48
CA THR A 96 19.89 -8.81 -14.89
C THR A 96 19.19 -8.28 -13.64
N ILE A 97 19.91 -8.21 -12.53
CA ILE A 97 19.47 -7.66 -11.25
C ILE A 97 20.08 -6.26 -11.15
N TYR A 98 19.25 -5.22 -11.29
CA TYR A 98 19.70 -3.84 -11.39
C TYR A 98 19.80 -3.16 -10.03
N TYR A 99 20.90 -2.49 -9.72
CA TYR A 99 21.01 -1.68 -8.52
C TYR A 99 20.58 -0.24 -8.79
N GLN A 100 19.35 0.11 -8.39
CA GLN A 100 18.76 1.40 -8.72
C GLN A 100 17.80 1.92 -7.63
N ALA A 101 17.26 3.12 -7.82
CA ALA A 101 16.17 3.60 -6.99
C ALA A 101 14.93 2.74 -7.28
N ALA A 102 14.36 2.12 -6.23
CA ALA A 102 13.09 1.41 -6.37
C ALA A 102 11.96 2.43 -6.53
N PRO A 103 11.16 2.35 -7.60
CA PRO A 103 9.97 3.18 -7.72
C PRO A 103 8.99 2.85 -6.59
N ARG A 104 8.18 3.85 -6.22
CA ARG A 104 7.08 3.70 -5.26
C ARG A 104 6.13 2.59 -5.72
N GLN A 105 5.59 1.82 -4.79
CA GLN A 105 4.45 0.95 -5.08
C GLN A 105 3.27 1.78 -5.58
N THR A 106 2.54 1.24 -6.55
CA THR A 106 1.34 1.89 -7.06
C THR A 106 0.36 2.09 -5.91
N PRO A 107 -0.28 3.28 -5.77
CA PRO A 107 -1.37 3.46 -4.81
C PRO A 107 -2.69 2.85 -5.33
N LEU A 108 -2.70 2.26 -6.53
CA LEU A 108 -3.85 1.55 -7.05
C LEU A 108 -4.02 0.24 -6.27
N VAL A 109 -5.26 -0.06 -5.90
CA VAL A 109 -5.65 -1.28 -5.20
C VAL A 109 -6.35 -2.18 -6.20
N GLU A 110 -5.94 -3.44 -6.27
CA GLU A 110 -6.61 -4.41 -7.13
C GLU A 110 -7.96 -4.79 -6.54
N ILE A 111 -8.99 -4.71 -7.35
CA ILE A 111 -10.35 -5.09 -7.00
C ILE A 111 -10.87 -5.96 -8.13
N ASP A 112 -11.19 -7.22 -7.82
CA ASP A 112 -11.60 -8.21 -8.83
C ASP A 112 -10.59 -8.29 -10.02
N GLY A 113 -9.30 -8.11 -9.72
CA GLY A 113 -8.21 -8.11 -10.70
C GLY A 113 -8.01 -6.81 -11.48
N VAL A 114 -8.81 -5.77 -11.22
CA VAL A 114 -8.70 -4.46 -11.86
C VAL A 114 -8.00 -3.48 -10.93
N PRO A 115 -6.91 -2.81 -11.34
CA PRO A 115 -6.31 -1.74 -10.57
C PRO A 115 -7.25 -0.54 -10.48
N ILE A 116 -7.68 -0.19 -9.26
CA ILE A 116 -8.60 0.89 -8.99
C ILE A 116 -7.93 1.94 -8.11
N GLU A 117 -8.19 3.21 -8.42
CA GLU A 117 -7.75 4.33 -7.58
C GLU A 117 -8.62 4.45 -6.33
N VAL A 118 -7.97 4.65 -5.19
CA VAL A 118 -8.64 5.01 -3.95
C VAL A 118 -9.24 6.42 -4.07
N SER A 119 -10.54 6.52 -3.84
CA SER A 119 -11.33 7.74 -3.94
C SER A 119 -12.33 7.82 -2.80
N GLY A 120 -11.79 8.01 -1.60
CA GLY A 120 -12.54 8.01 -0.35
C GLY A 120 -13.56 9.15 -0.20
N PRO A 121 -14.28 9.18 0.93
CA PRO A 121 -15.39 10.11 1.16
C PRO A 121 -15.00 11.59 1.08
N TYR A 122 -13.75 11.94 1.35
CA TYR A 122 -13.28 13.34 1.38
C TYR A 122 -12.69 13.83 0.05
N ARG A 123 -12.82 13.06 -1.04
CA ARG A 123 -12.28 13.36 -2.38
C ARG A 123 -12.65 14.73 -2.98
N ASN A 124 -13.71 15.38 -2.50
CA ASN A 124 -14.16 16.68 -2.99
C ASN A 124 -13.61 17.86 -2.18
N LEU A 125 -12.82 17.61 -1.13
CA LEU A 125 -12.15 18.68 -0.40
C LEU A 125 -11.00 19.26 -1.23
N VAL A 126 -10.80 20.57 -1.11
CA VAL A 126 -9.73 21.27 -1.82
C VAL A 126 -8.41 21.04 -1.11
N GLU A 127 -7.42 20.55 -1.86
CA GLU A 127 -6.06 20.32 -1.40
C GLU A 127 -5.30 21.66 -1.38
N LEU A 128 -5.20 22.29 -0.21
CA LEU A 128 -4.52 23.58 -0.05
C LEU A 128 -3.03 23.43 0.32
N THR A 129 -2.60 22.22 0.67
CA THR A 129 -1.23 21.93 1.10
C THR A 129 -0.57 20.86 0.23
N SER A 130 0.74 20.71 0.36
CA SER A 130 1.51 19.76 -0.44
C SER A 130 1.10 18.31 -0.14
N ILE A 131 0.73 17.59 -1.20
CA ILE A 131 0.43 16.16 -1.16
C ILE A 131 1.70 15.36 -1.42
N GLU A 132 2.13 14.54 -0.46
CA GLU A 132 3.35 13.75 -0.60
C GLU A 132 3.19 12.32 -0.06
N PRO A 133 3.87 11.32 -0.66
CA PRO A 133 3.93 9.98 -0.10
C PRO A 133 4.53 9.96 1.31
N GLY A 134 3.91 9.22 2.23
CA GLY A 134 4.38 9.01 3.60
C GLY A 134 3.96 10.07 4.62
N LYS A 135 3.43 11.22 4.17
CA LYS A 135 2.88 12.25 5.06
C LYS A 135 1.61 11.79 5.76
N ASP A 136 1.43 12.21 7.01
CA ASP A 136 0.18 12.03 7.74
C ASP A 136 -0.75 13.23 7.63
N PHE A 137 -1.88 13.17 8.32
CA PHE A 137 -2.89 14.22 8.35
C PHE A 137 -2.70 15.17 9.55
N GLU A 138 -1.57 15.13 10.25
CA GLU A 138 -1.30 16.07 11.36
C GLU A 138 -0.71 17.40 10.89
N ASP A 139 -0.36 17.50 9.60
CA ASP A 139 0.09 18.74 8.97
C ASP A 139 -1.05 19.75 8.81
N ASP A 140 -0.69 21.02 8.59
CA ASP A 140 -1.62 22.11 8.31
C ASP A 140 -2.55 21.77 7.13
N SER A 141 -3.82 22.15 7.27
CA SER A 141 -4.84 22.01 6.23
C SER A 141 -4.97 23.24 5.35
N GLY A 142 -4.39 24.37 5.75
CA GLY A 142 -4.66 25.68 5.15
C GLY A 142 -6.06 26.22 5.50
N MET A 143 -6.81 25.53 6.37
CA MET A 143 -8.10 25.97 6.90
C MET A 143 -7.92 26.53 8.31
N VAL A 144 -8.88 27.36 8.72
CA VAL A 144 -8.94 27.94 10.07
C VAL A 144 -10.22 27.54 10.76
N ASP A 145 -10.20 27.49 12.09
CA ASP A 145 -11.38 27.27 12.92
C ASP A 145 -12.20 28.55 13.12
N ALA A 146 -13.23 28.47 13.97
CA ALA A 146 -14.12 29.59 14.27
C ALA A 146 -13.41 30.77 14.97
N ASP A 147 -12.31 30.50 15.66
CA ASP A 147 -11.51 31.49 16.37
C ASP A 147 -10.39 32.06 15.49
N GLY A 148 -10.21 31.50 14.29
CA GLY A 148 -9.20 31.90 13.30
C GLY A 148 -7.88 31.15 13.44
N ASP A 149 -7.79 30.14 14.30
CA ASP A 149 -6.60 29.33 14.48
C ASP A 149 -6.49 28.27 13.37
N GLY A 150 -5.26 27.99 12.94
CA GLY A 150 -5.00 27.00 11.88
C GLY A 150 -5.41 25.58 12.30
N LEU A 151 -6.06 24.86 11.38
CA LEU A 151 -6.48 23.48 11.57
C LEU A 151 -5.48 22.52 10.92
N THR A 152 -5.20 21.41 11.59
CA THR A 152 -4.55 20.27 10.92
C THR A 152 -5.52 19.60 9.95
N GLN A 153 -5.02 18.89 8.93
CA GLN A 153 -5.87 18.13 7.99
C GLN A 153 -6.81 17.18 8.74
N ARG A 154 -6.30 16.50 9.79
CA ARG A 154 -7.07 15.61 10.65
C ARG A 154 -8.23 16.32 11.34
N LYS A 155 -7.98 17.47 11.97
CA LYS A 155 -9.05 18.24 12.63
C LYS A 155 -10.10 18.70 11.61
N TRP A 156 -9.65 19.23 10.48
CA TRP A 156 -10.53 19.68 9.41
C TRP A 156 -11.46 18.57 8.89
N ILE A 157 -10.91 17.38 8.62
CA ILE A 157 -11.68 16.19 8.20
C ILE A 157 -12.74 15.82 9.24
N LEU A 158 -12.36 15.80 10.53
CA LEU A 158 -13.27 15.48 11.63
C LEU A 158 -14.38 16.54 11.79
N ASP A 159 -14.07 17.82 11.57
CA ASP A 159 -15.05 18.91 11.64
C ASP A 159 -16.08 18.85 10.51
N ILE A 160 -15.64 18.57 9.28
CA ILE A 160 -16.55 18.34 8.14
C ILE A 160 -17.45 17.14 8.41
N ASN A 161 -16.88 16.04 8.90
CA ASN A 161 -17.65 14.85 9.27
C ASN A 161 -18.72 15.21 10.31
N ARG A 162 -18.31 15.89 11.39
CA ARG A 162 -19.18 16.30 12.49
C ARG A 162 -20.31 17.21 12.04
N LYS A 163 -19.99 18.22 11.23
CA LYS A 163 -20.95 19.18 10.65
C LYS A 163 -22.00 18.47 9.79
N LYS A 164 -21.57 17.55 8.92
CA LYS A 164 -22.48 16.79 8.05
C LYS A 164 -23.42 15.87 8.84
N ASN A 165 -22.98 15.39 10.00
CA ASN A 165 -23.69 14.39 10.81
C ASN A 165 -24.32 14.97 12.09
N GLY A 166 -24.70 16.25 12.06
CA GLY A 166 -25.52 16.86 13.11
C GLY A 166 -24.82 16.97 14.47
N GLY A 167 -23.51 17.22 14.48
CA GLY A 167 -22.71 17.36 15.70
C GLY A 167 -22.06 16.07 16.20
N LYS A 168 -22.34 14.93 15.57
CA LYS A 168 -21.74 13.62 15.89
C LYS A 168 -20.72 13.23 14.83
N ILE A 169 -19.72 12.44 15.20
CA ILE A 169 -18.78 11.87 14.24
C ILE A 169 -19.29 10.51 13.77
N ARG A 170 -19.45 10.35 12.46
CA ARG A 170 -19.88 9.11 11.81
C ARG A 170 -18.66 8.38 11.23
N SER A 171 -18.60 7.07 11.42
CA SER A 171 -17.60 6.25 10.72
C SER A 171 -17.97 6.08 9.25
N ASP A 172 -17.01 6.27 8.36
CA ASP A 172 -17.17 6.07 6.92
C ASP A 172 -17.19 4.57 6.55
N LEU A 173 -16.65 3.72 7.43
CA LEU A 173 -16.73 2.27 7.35
C LEU A 173 -17.80 1.70 8.29
N ALA A 174 -18.82 2.47 8.67
CA ALA A 174 -19.92 1.98 9.50
C ALA A 174 -20.46 0.62 9.02
N GLY A 175 -20.51 -0.36 9.92
CA GLY A 175 -20.96 -1.73 9.61
C GLY A 175 -19.87 -2.67 9.10
N PHE A 176 -18.66 -2.18 8.79
CA PHE A 176 -17.53 -2.98 8.34
C PHE A 176 -17.14 -4.03 9.40
N LYS A 177 -16.78 -5.23 8.94
CA LYS A 177 -16.48 -6.37 9.80
C LYS A 177 -14.97 -6.60 9.83
N PHE A 178 -14.41 -6.72 11.03
CA PHE A 178 -12.97 -6.88 11.21
C PHE A 178 -12.64 -7.78 12.41
N PRO A 179 -11.49 -8.47 12.45
CA PRO A 179 -11.09 -9.24 13.61
C PRO A 179 -10.90 -8.35 14.84
N CYS A 180 -11.45 -8.75 15.99
CA CYS A 180 -11.20 -8.03 17.24
C CYS A 180 -9.82 -8.39 17.81
N GLU A 181 -9.10 -7.43 18.38
CA GLU A 181 -7.94 -7.73 19.22
C GLU A 181 -8.38 -8.47 20.49
N LYS A 182 -8.02 -9.76 20.60
CA LYS A 182 -8.12 -10.63 21.79
C LYS A 182 -9.34 -10.39 22.69
N GLY A 183 -10.46 -11.04 22.37
CA GLY A 183 -11.67 -11.11 23.20
C GLY A 183 -12.88 -11.60 22.39
N SER A 184 -13.98 -11.96 23.06
CA SER A 184 -15.28 -12.18 22.39
C SER A 184 -15.97 -10.83 22.17
N PRO A 185 -16.56 -10.56 20.99
CA PRO A 185 -16.67 -11.45 19.83
C PRO A 185 -15.37 -11.55 19.02
N GLU A 186 -15.22 -12.63 18.24
CA GLU A 186 -14.10 -12.80 17.30
C GLU A 186 -14.11 -11.76 16.18
N ILE A 187 -15.31 -11.35 15.76
CA ILE A 187 -15.54 -10.35 14.71
C ILE A 187 -16.19 -9.12 15.33
N CYS A 188 -15.52 -7.99 15.17
CA CYS A 188 -16.00 -6.66 15.51
C CYS A 188 -16.79 -6.08 14.35
N THR A 189 -17.71 -5.17 14.68
CA THR A 189 -18.43 -4.37 13.69
C THR A 189 -18.12 -2.92 13.96
N GLU A 190 -17.68 -2.20 12.93
CA GLU A 190 -17.41 -0.78 13.02
C GLU A 190 -18.72 -0.03 13.36
N PRO A 191 -18.74 0.73 14.47
CA PRO A 191 -19.95 1.44 14.88
C PRO A 191 -20.30 2.55 13.90
N ALA A 192 -21.59 2.89 13.82
CA ALA A 192 -22.03 3.98 12.96
C ALA A 192 -21.53 5.35 13.44
N PHE A 193 -21.48 5.56 14.76
CA PHE A 193 -21.02 6.80 15.37
C PHE A 193 -19.87 6.53 16.34
N LEU A 194 -18.95 7.47 16.40
CA LEU A 194 -17.70 7.42 17.16
C LEU A 194 -17.76 8.40 18.36
N GLU A 195 -17.20 8.02 19.50
CA GLU A 195 -17.24 8.80 20.73
C GLU A 195 -16.01 9.71 20.88
N ASP A 196 -16.23 10.98 21.21
CA ASP A 196 -15.19 12.01 21.40
C ASP A 196 -15.48 12.83 22.67
N PRO A 197 -14.55 13.05 23.62
CA PRO A 197 -13.16 12.55 23.74
C PRO A 197 -12.98 11.37 24.71
N PHE A 198 -14.05 10.93 25.38
CA PHE A 198 -14.03 9.85 26.37
C PHE A 198 -14.19 8.50 25.68
N ASP A 199 -13.18 7.64 25.75
CA ASP A 199 -13.18 6.36 25.04
C ASP A 199 -12.64 5.21 25.90
N PRO A 200 -13.49 4.56 26.70
CA PRO A 200 -13.14 3.34 27.42
C PRO A 200 -13.15 2.08 26.52
N VAL A 201 -13.54 2.18 25.23
CA VAL A 201 -13.91 1.03 24.38
C VAL A 201 -13.24 0.97 22.99
N GLY A 202 -12.40 1.95 22.64
CA GLY A 202 -11.68 2.04 21.37
C GLY A 202 -12.48 2.69 20.22
N THR A 203 -13.56 3.42 20.50
CA THR A 203 -14.43 4.10 19.52
C THR A 203 -13.97 5.52 19.18
N LYS A 204 -12.81 5.96 19.67
CA LYS A 204 -12.24 7.28 19.38
C LYS A 204 -12.08 7.48 17.87
N PRO A 205 -12.55 8.61 17.31
CA PRO A 205 -12.34 8.96 15.92
C PRO A 205 -10.88 9.04 15.51
N ASN A 206 -10.55 8.38 14.40
CA ASN A 206 -9.27 8.50 13.73
C ASN A 206 -9.48 8.79 12.24
N VAL A 207 -8.49 9.47 11.63
CA VAL A 207 -8.44 9.68 10.19
C VAL A 207 -7.44 8.66 9.64
N HIS A 208 -7.99 7.70 8.91
CA HIS A 208 -7.29 6.58 8.33
C HIS A 208 -6.76 6.90 6.93
N HIS A 209 -5.57 6.39 6.65
CA HIS A 209 -4.97 6.34 5.32
C HIS A 209 -5.39 5.05 4.63
N VAL A 210 -6.34 5.12 3.69
CA VAL A 210 -6.86 3.94 2.97
C VAL A 210 -5.72 3.21 2.24
N VAL A 211 -4.92 3.92 1.46
CA VAL A 211 -3.57 3.46 1.11
C VAL A 211 -2.65 3.85 2.27
N PRO A 212 -2.07 2.88 3.02
CA PRO A 212 -1.23 3.18 4.16
C PRO A 212 -0.04 4.08 3.80
N ARG A 213 0.37 4.93 4.74
CA ARG A 213 1.53 5.83 4.58
C ARG A 213 2.79 5.11 4.17
N LYS A 214 2.97 3.88 4.61
CA LYS A 214 4.13 3.05 4.31
C LYS A 214 3.67 1.71 3.75
N ASP A 215 4.37 1.21 2.75
CA ASP A 215 4.23 -0.18 2.35
C ASP A 215 4.89 -1.11 3.38
N LYS A 216 4.70 -2.41 3.23
CA LYS A 216 5.31 -3.45 4.09
C LYS A 216 6.85 -3.45 4.10
N ARG A 217 7.47 -2.71 3.18
CA ARG A 217 8.93 -2.51 3.09
C ARG A 217 9.37 -1.23 3.79
N CYS A 218 8.46 -0.60 4.55
CA CYS A 218 8.60 0.66 5.26
C CYS A 218 8.90 1.87 4.36
N CYS A 219 8.67 1.76 3.05
CA CYS A 219 8.85 2.86 2.11
C CYS A 219 7.60 3.75 2.06
N PRO A 220 7.75 5.07 1.88
CA PRO A 220 6.61 5.96 1.67
C PRO A 220 5.70 5.45 0.53
N TRP A 221 4.41 5.33 0.79
CA TRP A 221 3.43 4.72 -0.13
C TRP A 221 2.21 5.61 -0.33
N GLY A 222 1.22 5.54 0.57
CA GLY A 222 0.04 6.41 0.58
C GLY A 222 0.38 7.86 0.85
N THR A 223 -0.53 8.76 0.52
CA THR A 223 -0.37 10.22 0.63
C THR A 223 -1.35 10.83 1.62
N ASN A 224 -1.09 12.08 2.04
CA ASN A 224 -2.01 12.90 2.83
C ASN A 224 -3.11 13.61 1.99
N ALA A 225 -3.40 13.14 0.77
CA ALA A 225 -4.54 13.63 0.00
C ALA A 225 -5.86 13.25 0.67
N TYR A 226 -6.86 14.12 0.63
CA TYR A 226 -8.20 13.88 1.19
C TYR A 226 -8.92 12.69 0.54
N LYS A 227 -8.67 12.42 -0.74
CA LYS A 227 -9.21 11.19 -1.38
C LYS A 227 -8.66 9.89 -0.76
N ASN A 228 -7.53 9.96 -0.03
CA ASN A 228 -6.95 8.82 0.67
C ASN A 228 -7.37 8.76 2.15
N ALA A 229 -8.29 9.63 2.57
CA ALA A 229 -8.75 9.73 3.95
C ALA A 229 -10.10 9.03 4.16
N ALA A 230 -10.27 8.40 5.32
CA ALA A 230 -11.55 7.94 5.86
C ALA A 230 -11.59 8.16 7.37
N VAL A 231 -12.74 8.53 7.93
CA VAL A 231 -12.94 8.60 9.38
C VAL A 231 -13.44 7.26 9.89
N ILE A 232 -12.69 6.64 10.78
CA ILE A 232 -13.02 5.33 11.37
C ILE A 232 -12.63 5.28 12.85
N SER A 233 -13.07 4.25 13.57
CA SER A 233 -12.64 4.02 14.95
C SER A 233 -11.14 3.74 15.03
N GLN A 234 -10.53 4.16 16.14
CA GLN A 234 -9.13 3.82 16.44
C GLN A 234 -8.90 2.30 16.44
N LYS A 235 -9.89 1.52 16.88
CA LYS A 235 -9.85 0.06 16.90
C LYS A 235 -9.79 -0.55 15.49
N LEU A 236 -10.64 -0.09 14.56
CA LEU A 236 -10.59 -0.54 13.17
C LEU A 236 -9.26 -0.10 12.52
N ASN A 237 -8.84 1.14 12.74
CA ASN A 237 -7.58 1.65 12.22
C ASN A 237 -6.37 0.82 12.69
N ALA A 238 -6.37 0.35 13.95
CA ALA A 238 -5.34 -0.54 14.47
C ALA A 238 -5.32 -1.89 13.74
N SER A 239 -6.49 -2.44 13.38
CA SER A 239 -6.59 -3.70 12.63
C SER A 239 -6.09 -3.63 11.18
N PHE A 240 -5.90 -2.44 10.62
CA PHE A 240 -5.35 -2.22 9.28
C PHE A 240 -3.84 -1.88 9.28
N THR A 241 -3.17 -1.90 10.44
CA THR A 241 -1.84 -1.32 10.58
C THR A 241 -0.78 -1.98 9.68
N ASN A 242 -0.33 -1.24 8.65
CA ASN A 242 0.69 -1.62 7.66
C ASN A 242 0.31 -2.79 6.75
N ASP A 243 -0.98 -3.12 6.64
CA ASP A 243 -1.47 -4.08 5.66
C ASP A 243 -1.98 -3.37 4.41
N ASP A 244 -1.96 -4.08 3.29
CA ASP A 244 -2.58 -3.58 2.05
C ASP A 244 -4.10 -3.45 2.27
N PRO A 245 -4.74 -2.39 1.75
CA PRO A 245 -6.17 -2.17 1.98
C PRO A 245 -7.01 -3.33 1.43
N PRO A 246 -7.93 -3.89 2.23
CA PRO A 246 -8.84 -4.92 1.74
C PRO A 246 -9.74 -4.40 0.61
N GLU A 247 -10.03 -5.25 -0.38
CA GLU A 247 -10.92 -4.87 -1.49
C GLU A 247 -12.28 -4.33 -1.01
N ALA A 248 -12.83 -4.95 0.05
CA ALA A 248 -14.11 -4.56 0.63
C ALA A 248 -14.09 -3.14 1.22
N GLU A 249 -12.97 -2.72 1.82
CA GLU A 249 -12.79 -1.36 2.30
C GLU A 249 -12.83 -0.39 1.12
N VAL A 250 -12.01 -0.63 0.09
CA VAL A 250 -11.90 0.28 -1.04
C VAL A 250 -13.21 0.38 -1.82
N LYS A 251 -13.91 -0.75 -2.02
CA LYS A 251 -15.26 -0.76 -2.62
C LYS A 251 -16.22 0.14 -1.83
N GLN A 252 -16.33 -0.08 -0.52
CA GLN A 252 -17.25 0.67 0.33
C GLN A 252 -16.94 2.17 0.35
N LEU A 253 -15.66 2.55 0.44
CA LEU A 253 -15.24 3.96 0.49
C LEU A 253 -15.40 4.68 -0.85
N ASN A 254 -15.11 4.00 -1.97
CA ASN A 254 -15.28 4.57 -3.31
C ASN A 254 -16.77 4.79 -3.64
N GLU A 255 -17.66 3.91 -3.19
CA GLU A 255 -19.11 4.02 -3.36
C GLU A 255 -19.76 5.05 -2.42
N ALA A 256 -19.08 5.41 -1.32
CA ALA A 256 -19.60 6.34 -0.34
C ALA A 256 -19.83 7.74 -0.95
N ALA A 257 -20.93 8.38 -0.54
CA ALA A 257 -21.22 9.75 -0.93
C ALA A 257 -20.10 10.68 -0.44
N ALA A 258 -19.63 11.55 -1.33
CA ALA A 258 -18.59 12.50 -0.98
C ALA A 258 -19.09 13.52 0.05
N TYR A 259 -18.22 13.90 0.99
CA TYR A 259 -18.42 15.07 1.81
C TYR A 259 -18.27 16.33 0.96
N ALA A 260 -19.06 17.34 1.29
CA ALA A 260 -18.92 18.69 0.76
C ALA A 260 -18.29 19.59 1.85
N PRO A 261 -17.44 20.56 1.48
CA PRO A 261 -16.94 21.59 2.41
C PRO A 261 -18.07 22.36 3.12
#